data_AF-I0WKP3-F1
#
_entry.id   AF-I0WKP3-F1
#
_cell.length_a   1.000
_cell.length_b   1.000
_cell.length_c   1.000
_cell.angle_alpha   90.00
_cell.angle_beta   90.00
_cell.angle_gamma   90.00
#
_symmetry.space_group_name_H-M   'P 1'
#
loop_
_entity.id
_entity.type
_entity.pdbx_description
1 polymer ?
#
loop_
_entity_poly.entity_id
_entity_poly.type
_entity_poly.pdbx_seq_one_letter_code
_entity_poly.pdbx_strand_id
1 'polypeptide(L)' 'MGLFTDGKGRPELIMHPDIKLGRAHYRPVDDEPEPEETPKQRARRELKMRLSAEKRAREKKEKTGDTNPQQG' A
#
# COMPACT_ATOMS: atom_id res chain seq x y z
N MET A 1 -21.21 -41.45 -23.24
CA MET A 1 -20.82 -40.91 -21.91
C MET A 1 -21.45 -39.53 -21.79
N GLY A 2 -22.57 -39.41 -21.06
CA GLY A 2 -23.34 -38.17 -20.97
C GLY A 2 -22.65 -37.14 -20.09
N LEU A 3 -22.62 -35.89 -20.55
CA LEU A 3 -22.13 -34.76 -19.77
C LEU A 3 -23.18 -34.46 -18.69
N PHE A 4 -22.83 -34.63 -17.41
CA PHE A 4 -23.72 -34.34 -16.29
C PHE A 4 -23.93 -32.82 -16.22
N THR A 5 -25.06 -32.35 -16.72
CA THR A 5 -25.42 -30.93 -16.73
C THR A 5 -26.66 -30.70 -15.88
N ASP A 6 -26.69 -29.58 -15.16
CA ASP A 6 -27.87 -29.12 -14.45
C ASP A 6 -29.04 -28.84 -15.42
N GLY A 7 -30.25 -28.63 -14.91
CA GLY A 7 -31.43 -28.28 -15.71
C GLY A 7 -31.31 -26.97 -16.51
N LYS A 8 -30.16 -26.29 -16.45
CA LYS A 8 -29.80 -25.06 -17.19
C LYS A 8 -28.61 -25.29 -18.14
N GLY A 9 -28.17 -26.54 -18.33
CA GLY A 9 -27.09 -26.91 -19.25
C GLY A 9 -25.67 -26.58 -18.76
N ARG A 10 -25.50 -26.21 -17.49
CA ARG A 10 -24.18 -25.98 -16.87
C ARG A 10 -23.64 -27.30 -16.32
N PRO A 11 -22.32 -27.53 -16.32
CA PRO A 11 -21.75 -28.72 -15.70
C PRO A 11 -22.19 -28.83 -14.23
N GLU A 12 -22.77 -29.97 -13.87
CA GLU A 12 -23.25 -30.22 -12.52
C GLU A 12 -22.07 -30.58 -11.60
N LEU A 13 -21.90 -29.84 -10.51
CA LEU A 13 -20.89 -30.12 -9.49
C LEU A 13 -21.35 -31.29 -8.62
N ILE A 14 -20.98 -32.51 -9.02
CA ILE A 14 -21.23 -33.73 -8.24
C ILE A 14 -20.21 -33.80 -7.09
N MET A 15 -20.65 -33.47 -5.88
CA MET A 15 -19.85 -33.66 -4.68
C MET A 15 -19.98 -35.12 -4.21
N HIS A 16 -18.88 -35.88 -4.25
CA HIS A 16 -18.88 -37.27 -3.81
C HIS A 16 -19.04 -37.33 -2.27
N PRO A 17 -19.95 -38.16 -1.73
CA PRO A 17 -20.27 -38.18 -0.29
C PRO A 17 -19.07 -38.56 0.60
N ASP A 18 -18.10 -39.29 0.06
CA ASP A 18 -16.88 -39.69 0.77
C ASP A 18 -15.76 -38.63 0.77
N ILE A 19 -15.92 -37.53 0.02
CA ILE A 19 -14.99 -36.39 0.08
C ILE A 19 -15.28 -35.65 1.39
N LYS A 20 -14.61 -36.08 2.45
CA LYS A 20 -14.52 -35.30 3.67
C LYS A 20 -13.73 -34.04 3.33
N LEU A 21 -14.41 -32.90 3.30
CA LEU A 21 -13.77 -31.59 3.40
C LEU A 21 -13.17 -31.49 4.82
N GLY A 22 -12.08 -32.23 5.04
CA GLY A 22 -11.25 -32.10 6.22
C GLY A 22 -10.84 -30.63 6.29
N ARG A 23 -11.24 -29.97 7.39
CA ARG A 23 -10.95 -28.57 7.72
C ARG A 23 -9.70 -28.10 6.99
N ALA A 24 -9.88 -27.27 5.95
CA ALA A 24 -8.76 -26.72 5.23
C ALA A 24 -7.87 -26.01 6.25
N HIS A 25 -6.66 -26.54 6.47
CA HIS A 25 -5.66 -25.87 7.27
C HIS A 25 -5.09 -24.76 6.40
N TYR A 26 -5.68 -23.56 6.51
CA TYR A 26 -5.13 -22.36 5.90
C TYR A 26 -3.81 -22.06 6.58
N ARG A 27 -2.70 -22.24 5.85
CA ARG A 27 -1.42 -21.68 6.31
C ARG A 27 -1.53 -20.17 6.22
N PRO A 28 -1.06 -19.42 7.23
CA PRO A 28 -0.88 -17.99 7.07
C PRO A 28 0.01 -17.77 5.85
N VAL A 29 -0.46 -16.94 4.93
CA VAL A 29 0.37 -16.42 3.84
C VAL A 29 1.42 -15.54 4.52
N ASP A 30 2.70 -15.78 4.26
CA ASP A 30 3.77 -14.92 4.77
C ASP A 30 3.45 -13.45 4.44
N ASP A 31 3.80 -12.54 5.36
CA ASP A 31 3.52 -11.11 5.21
C ASP A 31 3.95 -10.62 3.82
N GLU A 32 3.03 -9.94 3.14
CA GLU A 32 3.25 -9.38 1.81
C GLU A 32 4.48 -8.46 1.86
N PRO A 33 5.46 -8.60 0.95
CA PRO A 33 6.68 -7.80 1.01
C PRO A 33 6.33 -6.32 0.97
N GLU A 34 6.99 -5.51 1.82
CA GLU A 34 6.78 -4.06 1.80
C GLU A 34 6.98 -3.55 0.37
N PRO A 35 6.05 -2.73 -0.15
CA PRO A 35 6.12 -2.28 -1.53
C PRO A 35 7.38 -1.43 -1.71
N GLU A 36 8.29 -1.89 -2.57
CA GLU A 36 9.48 -1.11 -2.93
C GLU A 36 9.07 0.26 -3.52
N GLU A 37 9.69 1.33 -3.01
CA GLU A 37 9.42 2.68 -3.53
C GLU A 37 9.76 2.75 -5.02
N THR A 38 8.74 3.01 -5.84
CA THR A 38 8.94 3.24 -7.27
C THR A 38 9.84 4.47 -7.50
N PRO A 39 10.57 4.56 -8.63
CA PRO A 39 11.40 5.73 -8.94
C PRO A 39 10.63 7.06 -8.87
N LYS A 40 9.35 7.06 -9.24
CA LYS A 40 8.47 8.23 -9.18
C LYS A 40 8.14 8.66 -7.74
N GLN A 41 7.92 7.70 -6.83
CA GLN A 41 7.69 7.98 -5.41
C GLN A 41 8.94 8.57 -4.77
N ARG A 42 10.12 8.01 -5.08
CA ARG A 42 11.42 8.53 -4.63
C ARG A 42 11.64 9.99 -5.06
N ALA A 43 11.42 10.30 -6.34
CA ALA A 43 11.54 11.66 -6.85
C ALA A 43 10.57 12.64 -6.16
N ARG A 44 9.32 12.22 -5.91
CA ARG A 44 8.33 13.03 -5.20
C ARG A 44 8.75 13.28 -3.75
N ARG A 45 9.30 12.28 -3.07
CA ARG A 45 9.82 12.39 -1.70
C ARG A 45 10.98 13.38 -1.63
N GLU A 46 11.94 13.28 -2.53
CA GLU A 46 13.08 14.21 -2.59
C GLU A 46 12.64 15.66 -2.85
N LEU A 47 11.71 15.88 -3.80
CA LEU A 47 11.16 17.21 -4.05
C LEU A 47 10.44 17.79 -2.83
N LYS A 48 9.63 16.99 -2.14
CA LYS A 48 8.94 17.39 -0.91
C LYS A 48 9.93 17.80 0.19
N MET A 49 11.01 17.04 0.36
CA MET A 49 12.07 17.36 1.32
C MET A 49 12.76 18.68 1.00
N ARG A 50 13.13 18.92 -0.27
CA ARG A 50 13.76 20.18 -0.70
C ARG A 50 12.86 21.39 -0.47
N LEU A 51 11.59 21.30 -0.87
CA LEU A 51 10.63 22.40 -0.70
C LEU A 51 10.36 22.71 0.78
N SER A 52 10.25 21.68 1.62
CA SER A 52 10.06 21.89 3.06
C SER A 52 11.29 22.51 3.73
N ALA A 53 12.50 22.11 3.32
CA ALA A 53 13.74 22.72 3.80
C ALA A 53 13.84 24.19 3.38
N GLU A 54 13.49 24.53 2.14
CA GLU A 54 13.48 25.91 1.66
C GLU A 54 12.47 26.78 2.42
N LYS A 55 11.24 26.29 2.62
CA LYS A 55 10.23 26.99 3.44
C LYS A 55 10.75 27.25 4.85
N ARG A 56 11.33 26.23 5.50
CA ARG A 56 11.87 26.35 6.85
C ARG A 56 13.06 27.32 6.92
N ALA A 57 13.86 27.41 5.86
CA ALA A 57 14.96 28.37 5.77
C ALA A 57 14.44 29.80 5.59
N ARG A 58 13.37 30.02 4.80
CA ARG A 58 12.70 31.33 4.67
C ARG A 58 12.10 31.77 5.99
N GLU A 59 11.33 30.90 6.66
CA GLU A 59 10.75 31.18 7.98
C GLU A 59 11.82 31.51 9.03
N LYS A 60 12.97 30.83 8.99
CA LYS A 60 14.09 31.17 9.87
C LYS A 60 14.61 32.57 9.57
N LYS A 61 14.87 32.92 8.30
CA LYS A 61 15.34 34.25 7.90
C LYS A 61 14.37 35.36 8.29
N GLU A 62 13.07 35.12 8.13
CA GLU A 62 12.03 36.07 8.56
C GLU A 62 12.04 36.25 10.09
N LYS A 63 12.20 35.16 10.86
CA LYS A 63 12.28 35.24 12.33
C LYS A 63 13.58 35.84 12.86
N THR A 64 14.73 35.65 12.19
CA THR A 64 15.99 36.32 12.58
C THR A 64 16.11 37.76 12.06
N GLY A 65 15.20 38.22 11.20
CA GLY A 65 15.15 39.61 10.73
C GLY A 65 14.66 40.62 11.76
N ASP A 66 14.05 40.17 12.88
CA ASP A 66 13.46 41.04 13.90
C ASP A 66 14.37 41.32 15.12
N THR A 67 15.59 40.79 15.15
CA THR A 67 16.57 41.15 16.18
C THR A 67 17.55 42.19 15.64
N ASN A 68 17.10 43.44 15.54
CA ASN A 68 17.97 44.61 15.41
C ASN A 68 18.50 44.98 16.82
N PRO A 69 19.81 44.82 17.13
CA PRO A 69 20.36 45.17 18.45
C PRO A 69 20.77 46.65 18.50
N GLN A 70 19.88 47.56 18.10
CA GLN A 70 20.19 48.99 18.07
C GLN A 70 19.06 49.83 18.66
N GLN A 71 18.86 49.69 19.98
CA GLN A 71 18.48 50.78 20.90
C GLN A 71 18.50 50.24 22.34
N GLY A 72 19.54 50.64 23.08
CA GLY A 72 19.79 50.35 24.49
C GLY A 72 21.08 51.05 24.90
#